data_AF-A0A7X6Z7I6-F1
#
_entry.id   AF-A0A7X6Z7I6-F1
#
_cell.length_a   1.000
_cell.length_b   1.000
_cell.length_c   1.000
_cell.angle_alpha   90.00
_cell.angle_beta   90.00
_cell.angle_gamma   90.00
#
_symmetry.space_group_name_H-M   'P 1'
#
loop_
_entity.id
_entity.type
_entity.pdbx_description
1 polymer ?
#
loop_
_entity_poly.entity_id
_entity_poly.type
_entity_poly.pdbx_seq_one_letter_code
_entity_poly.pdbx_strand_id
1 'polypeptide(L)' 'MSQEETLVRLSADDYDEAIDFLNLVFSQASRPHDFEKMLPRMCVPDDEHMG' A
#
# COMPACT_ATOMS: atom_id res chain seq x y z
N MET A 1 -25.44 8.41 -11.94
CA MET A 1 -24.24 9.24 -11.73
C MET A 1 -23.07 8.28 -11.70
N SER A 2 -22.39 8.12 -12.84
CA SER A 2 -21.16 7.33 -12.88
C SER A 2 -20.09 8.18 -12.22
N GLN A 3 -19.56 7.73 -11.08
CA GLN A 3 -18.42 8.38 -10.46
C GLN A 3 -17.23 8.05 -11.36
N GLU A 4 -16.71 9.03 -12.10
CA GLU A 4 -15.39 8.92 -12.70
C GLU A 4 -14.39 8.92 -11.54
N GLU A 5 -14.03 7.72 -11.09
CA GLU A 5 -12.95 7.52 -10.13
C GLU A 5 -11.65 7.87 -10.84
N THR A 6 -11.16 9.10 -10.66
CA THR A 6 -9.80 9.47 -11.00
C THR A 6 -8.85 8.59 -10.18
N LEU A 7 -8.26 7.58 -10.82
CA LEU A 7 -7.19 6.77 -10.23
C LEU A 7 -5.99 7.68 -9.93
N VAL A 8 -5.83 8.03 -8.66
CA VAL A 8 -4.62 8.69 -8.16
C VAL A 8 -3.61 7.60 -7.88
N ARG A 9 -2.45 7.65 -8.55
CA ARG A 9 -1.31 6.81 -8.22
C ARG A 9 -0.63 7.40 -6.99
N LEU A 10 -0.35 6.54 -6.01
CA LEU A 10 0.32 6.93 -4.79
C LEU A 10 1.78 7.24 -5.11
N SER A 11 2.31 8.29 -4.49
CA SER A 11 3.71 8.63 -4.61
C SER A 11 4.54 7.88 -3.58
N ALA A 12 5.87 7.93 -3.69
CA ALA A 12 6.76 7.40 -2.68
C ALA A 12 6.52 8.03 -1.28
N ASP A 13 6.06 9.28 -1.20
CA ASP A 13 5.74 9.95 0.07
C ASP A 13 4.52 9.32 0.78
N ASP A 14 3.60 8.71 0.04
CA ASP A 14 2.41 8.05 0.58
C ASP A 14 2.67 6.59 0.98
N TYR A 15 3.90 6.09 0.77
CA TYR A 15 4.27 4.70 0.99
C TYR A 15 4.02 4.24 2.42
N ASP A 16 4.52 4.98 3.41
CA ASP A 16 4.43 4.59 4.81
C ASP A 16 2.97 4.51 5.26
N GLU A 17 2.13 5.48 4.86
CA GLU A 17 0.71 5.52 5.22
C GLU A 17 -0.09 4.41 4.51
N ALA A 18 0.21 4.13 3.24
CA ALA A 18 -0.43 3.06 2.49
C ALA A 18 -0.06 1.67 3.05
N ILE A 19 1.21 1.43 3.36
CA ILE A 19 1.68 0.16 3.92
C ILE A 19 1.17 -0.05 5.34
N ASP A 20 1.16 0.97 6.19
CA ASP A 20 0.59 0.88 7.53
C ASP A 20 -0.92 0.59 7.47
N PHE A 21 -1.65 1.26 6.58
CA PHE A 21 -3.06 0.98 6.35
C PHE A 21 -3.29 -0.46 5.88
N LEU A 22 -2.51 -0.94 4.92
CA LEU A 22 -2.59 -2.33 4.45
C LEU A 22 -2.29 -3.31 5.58
N ASN A 23 -1.20 -3.11 6.32
CA ASN A 23 -0.85 -3.94 7.48
C ASN A 23 -2.00 -3.96 8.50
N LEU A 24 -2.62 -2.81 8.81
CA LEU A 24 -3.75 -2.69 9.71
C LEU A 24 -5.00 -3.44 9.21
N VAL A 25 -5.39 -3.22 7.95
CA VAL A 25 -6.57 -3.89 7.35
C VAL A 25 -6.37 -5.40 7.34
N PHE A 26 -5.22 -5.87 6.87
CA PHE A 26 -4.94 -7.30 6.74
C PHE A 26 -4.60 -7.98 8.07
N SER A 27 -4.20 -7.23 9.11
CA SER A 27 -4.03 -7.76 10.47
C SER A 27 -5.31 -8.36 11.04
N GLN A 28 -6.48 -7.87 10.60
CA GLN A 28 -7.80 -8.33 11.07
C GLN A 28 -8.25 -9.65 10.43
N ALA A 29 -7.62 -10.09 9.33
CA ALA A 29 -8.11 -11.22 8.54
C ALA A 29 -7.69 -12.60 9.09
N SER A 30 -6.54 -12.73 9.76
CA SER A 30 -6.13 -13.98 10.45
C SER A 30 -4.76 -13.95 11.13
N ARG A 31 -3.82 -13.16 10.62
CA ARG A 31 -2.45 -13.04 11.13
C ARG A 31 -1.95 -11.61 10.93
N PRO A 32 -1.01 -11.14 11.78
CA PRO A 32 -0.31 -9.89 11.50
C PRO A 32 0.33 -10.01 10.11
N HIS A 33 -0.15 -9.17 9.19
CA HIS A 33 0.48 -8.99 7.90
C HIS A 33 1.49 -7.87 8.07
N ASP A 34 2.72 -8.16 7.67
CA ASP A 34 3.83 -7.24 7.71
C ASP A 34 4.39 -7.25 6.30
N PHE A 35 3.76 -6.45 5.42
CA PHE A 35 4.01 -6.47 3.98
C PHE A 35 5.47 -6.15 3.65
N GLU A 36 6.11 -5.30 4.45
CA GLU A 36 7.54 -5.00 4.35
C GLU A 36 8.41 -6.25 4.53
N LYS A 37 8.04 -7.14 5.46
CA LYS A 37 8.76 -8.40 5.69
C LYS A 37 8.35 -9.50 4.74
N MET A 38 7.09 -9.52 4.31
CA MET A 38 6.55 -10.57 3.45
C MET A 38 6.93 -10.35 1.98
N LEU A 39 6.98 -9.10 1.54
CA LEU A 39 7.22 -8.70 0.16
C LEU A 39 8.23 -7.54 0.06
N PRO A 40 9.46 -7.70 0.60
CA PRO A 40 10.47 -6.63 0.64
C PRO A 40 10.92 -6.13 -0.74
N ARG A 41 10.54 -6.84 -1.82
CA ARG A 41 10.82 -6.45 -3.21
C ARG A 41 9.71 -5.61 -3.84
N MET A 42 8.49 -5.66 -3.31
CA MET A 42 7.37 -4.81 -3.74
C MET A 42 7.18 -3.62 -2.79
N CYS A 43 7.57 -3.79 -1.53
CA CYS A 43 7.57 -2.78 -0.50
C CYS A 43 8.85 -1.92 -0.61
N VAL A 44 8.94 -1.15 -1.69
CA VAL A 44 10.01 -0.15 -1.88
C VAL A 44 9.36 1.22 -1.98
N PRO A 45 9.77 2.20 -1.15
CA PRO A 45 9.27 3.57 -1.20
C PRO A 45 9.89 4.31 -2.39
N ASP A 46 9.58 3.89 -3.61
CA ASP A 46 10.00 4.57 -4.83
C ASP A 46 8.84 4.73 -5.80
N ASP A 47 8.85 5.83 -6.54
CA ASP A 47 7.81 6.17 -7.51
C ASP A 47 7.77 5.22 -8.71
N GLU A 48 8.81 4.43 -9.00
CA GLU A 48 8.77 3.44 -10.08
C GLU A 48 7.93 2.21 -9.69
N HIS A 49 7.89 1.85 -8.41
CA HIS A 49 7.08 0.75 -7.88
C HIS A 49 5.71 1.20 -7.36
N MET A 50 5.56 2.48 -7.01
CA MET A 50 4.31 3.07 -6.52
C MET A 50 3.51 3.78 -7.62
N GLY A 51 4.17 4.21 -8.70
CA GLY A 51 3.61 5.01 -9.79
C GLY A 51 3.43 4.31 -11.12
#